data_AF-A0A944X4J8-F1
#
_entry.id   AF-A0A944X4J8-F1
#
_cell.length_a   1.000
_cell.length_b   1.000
_cell.length_c   1.000
_cell.angle_alpha   90.00
_cell.angle_beta   90.00
_cell.angle_gamma   90.00
#
_symmetry.space_group_name_H-M   'P 1'
#
loop_
_entity.id
_entity.type
_entity.pdbx_description
1 polymer ?
#
loop_
_entity_poly.entity_id
_entity_poly.type
_entity_poly.pdbx_seq_one_letter_code
_entity_poly.pdbx_strand_id
1 'polypeptide(L)'
;MILTTPTRRKLDRISRSVLDNPDSSTEDREASMLAYGDLCHKAAKICDDSFRYNDPEKTDFGRPISPEGAVECLRDPERAVKFIRAAYNGLLHLKKVFPGEKLDVLYGGSGPYATLFYPVLRRFPKDEVDVEIVDYHPSSLVIAESLAVKFGVRKYLSGLNQKDLTKYNPGKQFHMIVSEVMDAGLFHEPQVAVEYNLRQFLKEGGLFVPDTVDISLAARGITDNEGSDIELLGKIFSLGSDVRGRIANISDFRISGGARIPQHLASHEMIRLLLATHVKVFDSLELAPGESGITHYVKLPKFKASDVAGKEVFASYKPGRSWSDVDCAII
;
A
#
# COMPACT_ATOMS: atom_id res chain seq x y z
N MET A 1 -17.06 30.77 3.53
CA MET A 1 -17.47 30.14 2.25
C MET A 1 -18.39 28.97 2.59
N ILE A 2 -19.68 29.10 2.27
CA ILE A 2 -20.73 28.15 2.69
C ILE A 2 -20.47 26.80 2.00
N LEU A 3 -20.30 25.76 2.81
CA LEU A 3 -20.17 24.37 2.39
C LEU A 3 -21.39 24.00 1.55
N THR A 4 -21.20 23.45 0.35
CA THR A 4 -22.32 22.89 -0.38
C THR A 4 -22.65 21.52 0.24
N THR A 5 -23.73 21.46 1.03
CA THR A 5 -24.39 20.23 1.50
C THR A 5 -24.37 19.07 0.48
N PRO A 6 -24.49 19.31 -0.85
CA PRO A 6 -24.32 18.29 -1.88
C PRO A 6 -23.03 17.47 -1.84
N THR A 7 -21.85 18.08 -1.65
CA THR A 7 -20.56 17.36 -1.71
C THR A 7 -20.44 16.35 -0.56
N ARG A 8 -20.85 16.77 0.64
CA ARG A 8 -20.89 15.89 1.82
C ARG A 8 -21.84 14.72 1.63
N ARG A 9 -23.04 14.98 1.10
CA ARG A 9 -24.02 13.92 0.80
C ARG A 9 -23.51 12.92 -0.24
N LYS A 10 -22.72 13.36 -1.23
CA LYS A 10 -22.08 12.47 -2.21
C LYS A 10 -21.03 11.58 -1.55
N LEU A 11 -20.16 12.15 -0.73
CA LEU A 11 -19.19 11.37 0.06
C LEU A 11 -19.90 10.36 0.97
N ASP A 12 -20.97 10.75 1.65
CA ASP A 12 -21.77 9.86 2.51
C ASP A 12 -22.46 8.73 1.71
N ARG A 13 -22.75 8.92 0.42
CA ARG A 13 -23.27 7.85 -0.45
C ARG A 13 -22.16 6.87 -0.84
N ILE A 14 -21.00 7.38 -1.24
CA ILE A 14 -19.83 6.57 -1.59
C ILE A 14 -19.40 5.75 -0.37
N SER A 15 -19.29 6.39 0.80
CA SER A 15 -18.96 5.75 2.08
C SER A 15 -19.86 4.54 2.36
N ARG A 16 -21.18 4.71 2.25
CA ARG A 16 -22.13 3.60 2.46
C ARG A 16 -22.01 2.51 1.39
N SER A 17 -21.83 2.88 0.12
CA SER A 17 -21.62 1.93 -0.97
C SER A 17 -20.42 1.02 -0.71
N VAL A 18 -19.32 1.60 -0.23
CA VAL A 18 -18.06 0.88 0.02
C VAL A 18 -18.11 0.06 1.31
N LEU A 19 -18.68 0.62 2.38
CA LEU A 19 -18.56 0.08 3.75
C LEU A 19 -19.75 -0.78 4.19
N ASP A 20 -20.97 -0.46 3.76
CA ASP A 20 -22.17 -1.13 4.29
C ASP A 20 -22.56 -2.38 3.47
N ASN A 21 -21.93 -2.61 2.30
CA ASN A 21 -22.15 -3.80 1.47
C ASN A 21 -20.83 -4.57 1.25
N PRO A 22 -20.42 -5.46 2.18
CA PRO A 22 -19.15 -6.19 2.06
C PRO A 22 -19.10 -7.08 0.81
N ASP A 23 -20.25 -7.60 0.35
CA ASP A 23 -20.39 -8.52 -0.78
C ASP A 23 -20.69 -7.80 -2.12
N SER A 24 -20.45 -6.48 -2.18
CA SER A 24 -20.57 -5.68 -3.41
C SER A 24 -19.81 -6.32 -4.57
N SER A 25 -20.39 -6.31 -5.77
CA SER A 25 -19.70 -6.82 -6.96
C SER A 25 -18.46 -5.98 -7.31
N THR A 26 -17.61 -6.49 -8.19
CA THR A 26 -16.47 -5.72 -8.73
C THR A 26 -16.96 -4.45 -9.41
N GLU A 27 -18.02 -4.52 -10.23
CA GLU A 27 -18.56 -3.35 -10.93
C GLU A 27 -19.07 -2.27 -9.97
N ASP A 28 -19.72 -2.65 -8.86
CA ASP A 28 -20.19 -1.70 -7.84
C ASP A 28 -19.02 -1.02 -7.12
N ARG A 29 -17.94 -1.78 -6.85
CA ARG A 29 -16.70 -1.26 -6.24
C ARG A 29 -16.01 -0.29 -7.18
N GLU A 30 -15.88 -0.65 -8.46
CA GLU A 30 -15.34 0.21 -9.50
C GLU A 30 -16.15 1.50 -9.64
N ALA A 31 -17.47 1.41 -9.75
CA ALA A 31 -18.36 2.57 -9.84
C ALA A 31 -18.22 3.50 -8.62
N SER A 32 -18.05 2.93 -7.42
CA SER A 32 -17.85 3.70 -6.18
C SER A 32 -16.52 4.45 -6.17
N MET A 33 -15.44 3.82 -6.62
CA MET A 33 -14.11 4.45 -6.67
C MET A 33 -14.01 5.49 -7.79
N LEU A 34 -14.61 5.23 -8.95
CA LEU A 34 -14.76 6.23 -10.01
C LEU A 34 -15.54 7.44 -9.49
N ALA A 35 -16.68 7.23 -8.82
CA ALA A 35 -17.46 8.32 -8.24
C ALA A 35 -16.68 9.12 -7.18
N TYR A 36 -15.81 8.45 -6.41
CA TYR A 36 -14.91 9.11 -5.46
C TYR A 36 -13.86 9.97 -6.14
N GLY A 37 -13.17 9.44 -7.14
CA GLY A 37 -12.17 10.18 -7.94
C GLY A 37 -12.80 11.40 -8.60
N ASP A 38 -13.96 11.22 -9.24
CA ASP A 38 -14.75 12.30 -9.85
C ASP A 38 -15.13 13.39 -8.85
N LEU A 39 -15.58 12.98 -7.67
CA LEU A 39 -15.95 13.90 -6.60
C LEU A 39 -14.73 14.70 -6.14
N CYS A 40 -13.58 14.05 -5.95
CA CYS A 40 -12.33 14.70 -5.55
C CYS A 40 -11.84 15.65 -6.62
N HIS A 41 -11.78 15.24 -7.87
CA HIS A 41 -11.33 16.07 -8.99
C HIS A 41 -12.18 17.34 -9.14
N LYS A 42 -13.51 17.18 -9.18
CA LYS A 42 -14.47 18.32 -9.24
C LYS A 42 -14.36 19.22 -8.00
N ALA A 43 -14.20 18.63 -6.82
CA ALA A 43 -14.13 19.38 -5.57
C ALA A 43 -12.82 20.15 -5.46
N ALA A 44 -11.68 19.54 -5.81
CA ALA A 44 -10.36 20.15 -5.73
C ALA A 44 -10.20 21.33 -6.71
N LYS A 45 -11.02 21.41 -7.76
CA LYS A 45 -10.86 22.36 -8.88
C LYS A 45 -9.46 22.24 -9.48
N ILE A 46 -8.97 21.01 -9.60
CA ILE A 46 -7.69 20.70 -10.23
C ILE A 46 -7.84 21.11 -11.69
N CYS A 47 -7.37 22.33 -12.03
CA CYS A 47 -6.98 22.64 -13.40
C CYS A 47 -5.68 21.86 -13.67
N ASP A 48 -5.44 21.44 -14.91
CA ASP A 48 -4.25 20.63 -15.30
C ASP A 48 -2.90 21.15 -14.77
N ASP A 49 -2.81 22.43 -14.43
CA ASP A 49 -1.60 23.05 -13.87
C ASP A 49 -1.41 22.84 -12.35
N SER A 50 -2.41 22.33 -11.61
CA SER A 50 -2.37 22.18 -10.14
C SER A 50 -1.53 21.02 -9.64
N PHE A 51 -0.94 20.26 -10.55
CA PHE A 51 0.01 19.18 -10.28
C PHE A 51 1.46 19.59 -10.63
N ARG A 52 1.67 20.80 -11.16
CA ARG A 52 3.00 21.33 -11.49
C ARG A 52 3.72 21.87 -10.26
N TYR A 53 3.98 21.01 -9.29
CA TYR A 53 4.84 21.31 -8.15
C TYR A 53 6.24 20.73 -8.35
N ASN A 54 7.27 21.46 -7.93
CA ASN A 54 8.65 20.97 -7.86
C ASN A 54 8.81 20.09 -6.62
N ASP A 55 8.06 19.00 -6.58
CA ASP A 55 8.05 18.12 -5.42
C ASP A 55 9.32 17.26 -5.36
N PRO A 56 9.78 16.91 -4.15
CA PRO A 56 10.90 16.00 -4.02
C PRO A 56 10.50 14.60 -4.52
N GLU A 57 11.36 13.97 -5.31
CA GLU A 57 11.03 12.71 -6.00
C GLU A 57 11.78 11.48 -5.46
N LYS A 58 12.57 11.64 -4.40
CA LYS A 58 13.42 10.55 -3.92
C LYS A 58 13.73 10.68 -2.43
N THR A 59 13.78 9.54 -1.76
CA THR A 59 14.32 9.34 -0.41
C THR A 59 15.57 8.46 -0.47
N ASP A 60 16.23 8.27 0.66
CA ASP A 60 17.34 7.30 0.75
C ASP A 60 16.88 5.84 0.60
N PHE A 61 15.57 5.57 0.67
CA PHE A 61 15.00 4.23 0.70
C PHE A 61 13.95 3.99 -0.38
N GLY A 62 13.95 4.79 -1.45
CA GLY A 62 13.01 4.62 -2.57
C GLY A 62 12.45 5.93 -3.08
N ARG A 63 11.57 5.79 -4.07
CA ARG A 63 10.87 6.91 -4.70
C ARG A 63 9.42 6.90 -4.25
N PRO A 64 8.97 7.89 -3.46
CA PRO A 64 7.56 8.14 -3.27
C PRO A 64 6.90 8.41 -4.64
N ILE A 65 5.75 7.79 -4.89
CA ILE A 65 5.01 7.99 -6.13
C ILE A 65 4.50 9.44 -6.22
N SER A 66 4.52 10.01 -7.43
CA SER A 66 4.06 11.39 -7.61
C SER A 66 2.57 11.54 -7.25
N PRO A 67 2.11 12.76 -6.91
CA PRO A 67 0.70 13.01 -6.61
C PRO A 67 -0.26 12.53 -7.70
N GLU A 68 0.12 12.67 -8.97
CA GLU A 68 -0.69 12.20 -10.12
C GLU A 68 -0.74 10.67 -10.15
N GLY A 69 0.41 10.02 -9.96
CA GLY A 69 0.47 8.55 -9.85
C GLY A 69 -0.36 8.02 -8.67
N ALA A 70 -0.38 8.73 -7.54
CA ALA A 70 -1.22 8.40 -6.39
C ALA A 70 -2.73 8.54 -6.71
N VAL A 71 -3.13 9.43 -7.62
CA VAL A 71 -4.52 9.50 -8.10
C VAL A 71 -4.86 8.29 -8.97
N GLU A 72 -3.94 7.86 -9.82
CA GLU A 72 -4.13 6.66 -10.66
C GLU A 72 -4.32 5.39 -9.82
N CYS A 73 -3.95 5.38 -8.53
CA CYS A 73 -4.28 4.29 -7.63
C CYS A 73 -5.78 3.99 -7.53
N LEU A 74 -6.66 4.97 -7.79
CA LEU A 74 -8.11 4.78 -7.87
C LEU A 74 -8.56 3.91 -9.06
N ARG A 75 -7.67 3.65 -10.02
CA ARG A 75 -7.90 2.72 -11.13
C ARG A 75 -7.66 1.26 -10.76
N ASP A 76 -7.33 1.01 -9.50
CA ASP A 76 -7.35 -0.30 -8.87
C ASP A 76 -8.40 -0.30 -7.75
N PRO A 77 -9.70 -0.45 -8.10
CA PRO A 77 -10.78 -0.26 -7.15
C PRO A 77 -10.82 -1.33 -6.07
N GLU A 78 -10.38 -2.55 -6.39
CA GLU A 78 -10.29 -3.65 -5.44
C GLU A 78 -9.31 -3.35 -4.32
N ARG A 79 -8.09 -2.91 -4.68
CA ARG A 79 -7.11 -2.44 -3.69
C ARG A 79 -7.68 -1.30 -2.86
N ALA A 80 -8.21 -0.25 -3.50
CA ALA A 80 -8.72 0.91 -2.79
C ALA A 80 -9.84 0.56 -1.79
N VAL A 81 -10.82 -0.24 -2.22
CA VAL A 81 -11.94 -0.68 -1.37
C VAL A 81 -11.45 -1.54 -0.21
N LYS A 82 -10.52 -2.49 -0.44
CA LYS A 82 -9.95 -3.33 0.63
C LYS A 82 -9.23 -2.47 1.68
N PHE A 83 -8.43 -1.49 1.27
CA PHE A 83 -7.76 -0.60 2.24
C PHE A 83 -8.73 0.38 2.94
N ILE A 84 -9.75 0.89 2.27
CA ILE A 84 -10.81 1.71 2.91
C ILE A 84 -11.56 0.88 3.96
N ARG A 85 -11.94 -0.37 3.62
CA ARG A 85 -12.60 -1.30 4.55
C ARG A 85 -11.68 -1.66 5.71
N ALA A 86 -10.38 -1.88 5.46
CA ALA A 86 -9.40 -2.13 6.51
C ALA A 86 -9.25 -0.94 7.46
N ALA A 87 -9.23 0.29 6.95
CA ALA A 87 -9.22 1.49 7.78
C ALA A 87 -10.47 1.58 8.68
N TYR A 88 -11.66 1.32 8.12
CA TYR A 88 -12.91 1.32 8.88
C TYR A 88 -12.97 0.19 9.92
N ASN A 89 -12.72 -1.06 9.51
CA ASN A 89 -12.79 -2.24 10.36
C ASN A 89 -11.69 -2.23 11.43
N GLY A 90 -10.50 -1.71 11.10
CA GLY A 90 -9.40 -1.52 12.05
C GLY A 90 -9.78 -0.54 13.15
N LEU A 91 -10.41 0.60 12.81
CA LEU A 91 -10.93 1.53 13.81
C LEU A 91 -12.01 0.89 14.70
N LEU A 92 -12.95 0.13 14.12
CA LEU A 92 -13.97 -0.59 14.89
C LEU A 92 -13.35 -1.63 15.84
N HIS A 93 -12.31 -2.32 15.38
CA HIS A 93 -11.56 -3.26 16.22
C HIS A 93 -10.87 -2.52 17.38
N LEU A 94 -10.15 -1.44 17.09
CA LEU A 94 -9.41 -0.66 18.09
C LEU A 94 -10.33 -0.01 19.13
N LYS A 95 -11.57 0.36 18.79
CA LYS A 95 -12.56 0.81 19.78
C LYS A 95 -12.90 -0.26 20.83
N LYS A 96 -12.76 -1.54 20.50
CA LYS A 96 -12.94 -2.65 21.45
C LYS A 96 -11.68 -2.89 22.28
N VAL A 97 -10.50 -2.69 21.68
CA VAL A 97 -9.20 -2.83 22.35
C VAL A 97 -8.94 -1.69 23.33
N PHE A 98 -9.33 -0.46 22.97
CA PHE A 98 -9.14 0.77 23.73
C PHE A 98 -10.49 1.43 24.07
N PRO A 99 -11.32 0.80 24.92
CA PRO A 99 -12.68 1.27 25.20
C PRO A 99 -12.66 2.65 25.87
N GLY A 100 -13.38 3.61 25.27
CA GLY A 100 -13.51 4.97 25.79
C GLY A 100 -12.34 5.91 25.48
N GLU A 101 -11.26 5.40 24.86
CA GLU A 101 -10.17 6.25 24.36
C GLU A 101 -10.54 6.87 23.01
N LYS A 102 -9.99 8.07 22.78
CA LYS A 102 -9.96 8.67 21.46
C LYS A 102 -8.81 8.07 20.66
N LEU A 103 -9.10 7.53 19.49
CA LEU A 103 -8.14 6.85 18.65
C LEU A 103 -7.30 7.87 17.86
N ASP A 104 -6.04 8.05 18.25
CA ASP A 104 -4.97 8.63 17.42
C ASP A 104 -4.56 7.69 16.28
N VAL A 105 -4.60 8.21 15.05
CA VAL A 105 -4.22 7.51 13.82
C VAL A 105 -3.15 8.28 13.06
N LEU A 106 -2.15 7.60 12.52
CA LEU A 106 -1.25 8.14 11.50
C LEU A 106 -1.62 7.56 10.14
N TYR A 107 -1.90 8.42 9.16
CA TYR A 107 -2.09 8.05 7.77
C TYR A 107 -0.92 8.59 6.93
N GLY A 108 0.01 7.71 6.59
CA GLY A 108 1.23 8.03 5.86
C GLY A 108 1.14 7.70 4.37
N GLY A 109 1.53 8.64 3.51
CA GLY A 109 1.44 8.51 2.06
C GLY A 109 0.00 8.64 1.60
N SER A 110 -0.67 9.72 2.00
CA SER A 110 -2.11 9.86 1.75
C SER A 110 -2.46 10.08 0.28
N GLY A 111 -1.51 10.58 -0.49
CA GLY A 111 -1.76 11.17 -1.79
C GLY A 111 -2.67 12.40 -1.68
N PRO A 112 -3.02 13.01 -2.82
CA PRO A 112 -3.82 14.23 -2.85
C PRO A 112 -5.27 14.02 -2.39
N TYR A 113 -5.81 12.81 -2.55
CA TYR A 113 -7.22 12.52 -2.28
C TYR A 113 -7.47 11.88 -0.92
N ALA A 114 -6.44 11.51 -0.16
CA ALA A 114 -6.54 10.87 1.15
C ALA A 114 -7.60 9.74 1.17
N THR A 115 -7.56 8.92 0.11
CA THR A 115 -8.61 7.98 -0.29
C THR A 115 -9.01 7.02 0.83
N LEU A 116 -8.05 6.58 1.65
CA LEU A 116 -8.30 5.55 2.64
C LEU A 116 -9.14 6.03 3.83
N PHE A 117 -9.11 7.32 4.15
CA PHE A 117 -9.75 7.84 5.37
C PHE A 117 -10.94 8.77 5.11
N TYR A 118 -10.97 9.56 4.04
CA TYR A 118 -12.07 10.52 3.84
C TYR A 118 -13.46 9.86 3.74
N PRO A 119 -13.64 8.72 3.05
CA PRO A 119 -14.89 7.97 3.10
C PRO A 119 -15.22 7.37 4.47
N VAL A 120 -14.24 7.24 5.37
CA VAL A 120 -14.36 6.54 6.66
C VAL A 120 -14.72 7.50 7.79
N LEU A 121 -14.07 8.67 7.85
CA LEU A 121 -14.07 9.57 9.01
C LEU A 121 -15.46 9.97 9.51
N ARG A 122 -16.42 10.19 8.60
CA ARG A 122 -17.80 10.62 8.95
C ARG A 122 -18.64 9.49 9.56
N ARG A 123 -18.16 8.25 9.56
CA ARG A 123 -18.80 7.12 10.25
C ARG A 123 -18.55 7.13 11.76
N PHE A 124 -17.63 7.97 12.23
CA PHE A 124 -17.30 8.11 13.65
C PHE A 124 -17.69 9.49 14.18
N PRO A 125 -18.16 9.58 15.44
CA PRO A 125 -18.15 10.81 16.21
C PRO A 125 -16.75 11.46 16.21
N LYS A 126 -16.71 12.79 16.21
CA LYS A 126 -15.46 13.54 16.06
C LYS A 126 -14.53 13.39 17.28
N ASP A 127 -15.11 13.20 18.44
CA ASP A 127 -14.44 12.97 19.72
C ASP A 127 -13.82 11.57 19.85
N GLU A 128 -14.09 10.65 18.93
CA GLU A 128 -13.56 9.28 18.98
C GLU A 128 -12.32 9.05 18.10
N VAL A 129 -12.06 9.89 17.09
CA VAL A 129 -10.94 9.68 16.16
C VAL A 129 -10.24 11.00 15.82
N ASP A 130 -8.91 10.99 15.91
CA ASP A 130 -8.00 12.00 15.36
C ASP A 130 -7.06 11.35 14.34
N VAL A 131 -6.96 11.94 13.16
CA VAL A 131 -6.06 11.46 12.10
C VAL A 131 -5.00 12.51 11.82
N GLU A 132 -3.75 12.08 11.91
CA GLU A 132 -2.61 12.83 11.42
C GLU A 132 -2.27 12.36 10.01
N ILE A 133 -2.34 13.26 9.03
CA ILE A 133 -1.96 12.96 7.65
C ILE A 133 -0.51 13.37 7.45
N VAL A 134 0.29 12.46 6.90
CA VAL A 134 1.69 12.70 6.58
C VAL A 134 1.93 12.28 5.13
N ASP A 135 2.51 13.17 4.34
CA ASP A 135 2.85 12.90 2.94
C ASP A 135 4.21 13.52 2.61
N TYR A 136 4.91 12.94 1.63
CA TYR A 136 6.18 13.48 1.17
C TYR A 136 5.99 14.70 0.27
N HIS A 137 4.88 14.71 -0.48
CA HIS A 137 4.54 15.69 -1.48
C HIS A 137 3.71 16.83 -0.86
N PRO A 138 4.23 18.07 -0.77
CA PRO A 138 3.46 19.18 -0.23
C PRO A 138 2.21 19.48 -1.07
N SER A 139 2.25 19.24 -2.38
CA SER A 139 1.10 19.37 -3.28
C SER A 139 -0.07 18.45 -2.88
N SER A 140 0.22 17.19 -2.54
CA SER A 140 -0.74 16.23 -2.01
C SER A 140 -1.44 16.78 -0.77
N LEU A 141 -0.70 17.37 0.17
CA LEU A 141 -1.25 17.92 1.40
C LEU A 141 -2.14 19.14 1.16
N VAL A 142 -1.76 20.03 0.23
CA VAL A 142 -2.58 21.19 -0.14
C VAL A 142 -3.93 20.74 -0.71
N ILE A 143 -3.93 19.75 -1.61
CA ILE A 143 -5.15 19.22 -2.20
C ILE A 143 -5.96 18.47 -1.14
N ALA A 144 -5.32 17.64 -0.33
CA ALA A 144 -5.96 16.89 0.75
C ALA A 144 -6.65 17.82 1.74
N GLU A 145 -6.01 18.91 2.19
CA GLU A 145 -6.63 19.87 3.11
C GLU A 145 -7.84 20.57 2.49
N SER A 146 -7.72 21.00 1.24
CA SER A 146 -8.81 21.62 0.47
C SER A 146 -10.03 20.69 0.39
N LEU A 147 -9.80 19.40 0.12
CA LEU A 147 -10.84 18.37 0.13
C LEU A 147 -11.40 18.13 1.53
N ALA A 148 -10.55 18.09 2.56
CA ALA A 148 -10.97 17.88 3.95
C ALA A 148 -12.00 18.94 4.39
N VAL A 149 -11.77 20.20 4.03
CA VAL A 149 -12.70 21.31 4.32
C VAL A 149 -14.02 21.09 3.58
N LYS A 150 -13.98 20.81 2.27
CA LYS A 150 -15.18 20.63 1.42
C LYS A 150 -16.01 19.42 1.87
N PHE A 151 -15.37 18.33 2.25
CA PHE A 151 -15.99 17.12 2.78
C PHE A 151 -16.44 17.25 4.23
N GLY A 152 -16.04 18.33 4.92
CA GLY A 152 -16.35 18.53 6.34
C GLY A 152 -15.66 17.52 7.26
N VAL A 153 -14.54 16.96 6.82
CA VAL A 153 -13.72 16.03 7.59
C VAL A 153 -12.46 16.67 8.17
N ARG A 154 -12.17 17.94 7.84
CA ARG A 154 -11.03 18.68 8.41
C ARG A 154 -11.00 18.67 9.94
N LYS A 155 -12.18 18.66 10.58
CA LYS A 155 -12.30 18.54 12.04
C LYS A 155 -11.65 17.27 12.59
N TYR A 156 -11.63 16.17 11.83
CA TYR A 156 -11.01 14.91 12.23
C TYR A 156 -9.49 14.94 12.16
N LEU A 157 -8.91 15.92 11.46
CA LEU A 157 -7.48 15.98 11.22
C LEU A 157 -6.76 16.73 12.34
N SER A 158 -5.84 16.06 13.04
CA SER A 158 -4.94 16.68 14.01
C SER A 158 -3.83 17.49 13.33
N GLY A 159 -3.44 17.10 12.11
CA GLY A 159 -2.42 17.78 11.32
C GLY A 159 -2.29 17.22 9.90
N LEU A 160 -1.69 18.02 9.02
CA LEU A 160 -1.21 17.62 7.70
C LEU A 160 0.27 18.01 7.62
N ASN A 161 1.16 17.02 7.58
CA ASN A 161 2.59 17.23 7.76
C ASN A 161 3.39 16.75 6.55
N GLN A 162 4.21 17.64 5.98
CA GLN A 162 5.16 17.26 4.95
C GLN A 162 6.40 16.65 5.60
N LYS A 163 6.56 15.32 5.50
CA LYS A 163 7.68 14.58 6.13
C LYS A 163 8.07 13.35 5.32
N ASP A 164 9.34 12.97 5.45
CA ASP A 164 9.82 11.65 5.02
C ASP A 164 9.47 10.61 6.09
N LEU A 165 8.53 9.72 5.77
CA LEU A 165 8.06 8.66 6.68
C LEU A 165 9.17 7.67 7.08
N THR A 166 10.23 7.55 6.29
CA THR A 166 11.37 6.66 6.60
C THR A 166 12.19 7.17 7.79
N LYS A 167 12.02 8.44 8.16
CA LYS A 167 12.75 9.13 9.25
C LYS A 167 11.82 9.89 10.19
N TYR A 168 10.50 9.84 9.95
CA TYR A 168 9.55 10.64 10.69
C TYR A 168 9.48 10.20 12.15
N ASN A 169 9.65 11.16 13.07
CA ASN A 169 9.42 10.97 14.49
C ASN A 169 8.24 11.85 14.94
N PRO A 170 7.07 11.27 15.22
CA PRO A 170 5.87 11.99 15.64
C PRO A 170 5.93 12.47 17.10
N GLY A 171 6.89 11.99 17.91
CA GLY A 171 6.96 12.30 19.34
C GLY A 171 5.81 11.75 20.19
N LYS A 172 4.94 10.93 19.61
CA LYS A 172 3.81 10.26 20.27
C LYS A 172 3.57 8.87 19.67
N GLN A 173 2.73 8.07 20.31
CA GLN A 173 2.27 6.79 19.78
C GLN A 173 0.86 6.87 19.22
N PHE A 174 0.52 5.94 18.33
CA PHE A 174 -0.76 5.84 17.65
C PHE A 174 -1.45 4.51 17.95
N HIS A 175 -2.77 4.51 17.97
CA HIS A 175 -3.57 3.28 18.02
C HIS A 175 -3.57 2.58 16.66
N MET A 176 -3.49 3.36 15.58
CA MET A 176 -3.44 2.86 14.21
C MET A 176 -2.40 3.61 13.39
N ILE A 177 -1.63 2.89 12.60
CA ILE A 177 -0.80 3.45 11.53
C ILE A 177 -1.22 2.78 10.23
N VAL A 178 -1.55 3.58 9.22
CA VAL A 178 -1.85 3.10 7.87
C VAL A 178 -0.86 3.73 6.91
N SER A 179 -0.16 2.90 6.14
CA SER A 179 0.71 3.39 5.07
C SER A 179 0.83 2.37 3.95
N GLU A 180 0.44 2.80 2.75
CA GLU A 180 0.58 2.07 1.49
C GLU A 180 1.46 2.92 0.57
N VAL A 181 2.77 2.76 0.72
CA VAL A 181 3.82 3.43 -0.08
C VAL A 181 4.69 2.34 -0.67
N MET A 182 4.05 1.46 -1.43
CA MET A 182 4.60 0.19 -1.89
C MET A 182 4.25 -0.09 -3.35
N ASP A 183 5.14 -0.83 -3.98
CA ASP A 183 4.91 -1.46 -5.27
C ASP A 183 5.15 -2.97 -5.17
N ALA A 184 4.84 -3.68 -6.24
CA ALA A 184 5.06 -5.12 -6.30
C ALA A 184 6.53 -5.47 -6.07
N GLY A 185 6.78 -6.48 -5.25
CA GLY A 185 8.11 -6.89 -4.83
C GLY A 185 8.76 -5.99 -3.79
N LEU A 186 8.09 -4.91 -3.33
CA LEU A 186 8.67 -3.87 -2.47
C LEU A 186 9.93 -3.24 -3.10
N PHE A 187 9.85 -3.02 -4.40
CA PHE A 187 11.02 -2.87 -5.25
C PHE A 187 11.46 -1.41 -5.36
N HIS A 188 10.57 -0.49 -5.68
CA HIS A 188 10.91 0.92 -5.94
C HIS A 188 10.46 1.87 -4.80
N GLU A 189 9.37 1.55 -4.12
CA GLU A 189 8.78 2.43 -3.10
C GLU A 189 9.25 2.08 -1.67
N PRO A 190 9.24 3.04 -0.72
CA PRO A 190 9.97 2.92 0.54
C PRO A 190 9.26 2.14 1.66
N GLN A 191 8.25 1.30 1.37
CA GLN A 191 7.43 0.61 2.36
C GLN A 191 8.21 -0.09 3.48
N VAL A 192 9.29 -0.83 3.15
CA VAL A 192 10.08 -1.56 4.16
C VAL A 192 10.70 -0.59 5.16
N ALA A 193 11.26 0.53 4.69
CA ALA A 193 11.87 1.55 5.55
C ALA A 193 10.82 2.35 6.33
N VAL A 194 9.69 2.66 5.70
CA VAL A 194 8.55 3.31 6.35
C VAL A 194 8.02 2.46 7.50
N GLU A 195 7.75 1.18 7.26
CA GLU A 195 7.24 0.29 8.29
C GLU A 195 8.27 0.02 9.39
N TYR A 196 9.54 -0.21 9.02
CA TYR A 196 10.64 -0.33 9.97
C TYR A 196 10.72 0.88 10.93
N ASN A 197 10.60 2.10 10.40
CA ASN A 197 10.62 3.32 11.21
C ASN A 197 9.34 3.48 12.04
N LEU A 198 8.16 3.34 11.43
CA LEU A 198 6.90 3.73 12.04
C LEU A 198 6.35 2.72 13.05
N ARG A 199 6.65 1.42 12.92
CA ARG A 199 6.14 0.37 13.83
C ARG A 199 6.44 0.67 15.31
N GLN A 200 7.53 1.38 15.61
CA GLN A 200 7.90 1.74 16.99
C GLN A 200 6.97 2.77 17.64
N PHE A 201 6.18 3.48 16.84
CA PHE A 201 5.21 4.46 17.30
C PHE A 201 3.81 3.88 17.42
N LEU A 202 3.63 2.56 17.35
CA LEU A 202 2.37 1.92 17.73
C LEU A 202 2.28 1.81 19.25
N LYS A 203 1.08 2.06 19.77
CA LYS A 203 0.71 1.64 21.13
C LYS A 203 0.73 0.12 21.22
N GLU A 204 0.95 -0.41 22.41
CA GLU A 204 0.72 -1.83 22.68
C GLU A 204 -0.75 -2.18 22.37
N GLY A 205 -0.98 -3.22 21.57
CA GLY A 205 -2.32 -3.56 21.05
C GLY A 205 -2.78 -2.71 19.85
N GLY A 206 -1.95 -1.78 19.37
CA GLY A 206 -2.21 -0.98 18.17
C GLY A 206 -2.06 -1.77 16.87
N LEU A 207 -2.56 -1.20 15.78
CA LEU A 207 -2.63 -1.84 14.47
C LEU A 207 -1.78 -1.12 13.41
N PHE A 208 -1.01 -1.87 12.63
CA PHE A 208 -0.43 -1.41 11.38
C PHE A 208 -1.27 -1.93 10.20
N VAL A 209 -1.53 -1.11 9.19
CA VAL A 209 -2.19 -1.52 7.93
C VAL A 209 -1.29 -1.13 6.74
N PRO A 210 -0.91 -2.08 5.87
CA PRO A 210 -1.29 -3.50 5.87
C PRO A 210 -0.71 -4.29 7.05
N ASP A 211 -1.34 -5.40 7.42
CA ASP A 211 -0.89 -6.31 8.51
C ASP A 211 0.46 -6.94 8.15
N THR A 212 0.52 -7.57 6.96
CA THR A 212 1.75 -8.19 6.43
C THR A 212 1.88 -8.02 4.92
N VAL A 213 3.12 -7.91 4.43
CA VAL A 213 3.46 -8.03 3.00
C VAL A 213 4.46 -9.17 2.81
N ASP A 214 4.03 -10.21 2.11
CA ASP A 214 4.83 -11.41 1.86
C ASP A 214 5.39 -11.40 0.44
N ILE A 215 6.69 -11.67 0.32
CA ILE A 215 7.37 -11.87 -0.95
C ILE A 215 7.74 -13.33 -1.10
N SER A 216 7.29 -13.94 -2.19
CA SER A 216 7.63 -15.31 -2.57
C SER A 216 8.35 -15.35 -3.91
N LEU A 217 9.24 -16.33 -4.06
CA LEU A 217 9.72 -16.74 -5.38
C LEU A 217 8.62 -17.51 -6.09
N ALA A 218 8.50 -17.26 -7.39
CA ALA A 218 7.61 -17.97 -8.29
C ALA A 218 8.34 -18.28 -9.60
N ALA A 219 7.88 -19.30 -10.32
CA ALA A 219 8.41 -19.65 -11.62
C ALA A 219 7.31 -19.99 -12.60
N ARG A 220 7.62 -19.83 -13.89
CA ARG A 220 6.83 -20.43 -14.98
C ARG A 220 7.74 -20.90 -16.09
N GLY A 221 7.34 -21.99 -16.73
CA GLY A 221 7.91 -22.44 -17.98
C GLY A 221 7.54 -21.51 -19.13
N ILE A 222 8.43 -21.39 -20.10
CA ILE A 222 8.22 -20.61 -21.33
C ILE A 222 8.54 -21.52 -22.52
N THR A 223 7.61 -21.52 -23.46
CA THR A 223 7.78 -22.06 -24.82
C THR A 223 7.69 -20.92 -25.84
N ASP A 224 8.01 -21.19 -27.10
CA ASP A 224 8.02 -20.20 -28.18
C ASP A 224 6.68 -19.47 -28.38
N ASN A 225 5.55 -20.10 -28.03
CA ASN A 225 4.21 -19.56 -28.31
C ASN A 225 3.38 -19.27 -27.06
N GLU A 226 3.64 -19.91 -25.91
CA GLU A 226 2.88 -19.72 -24.67
C GLU A 226 3.75 -19.89 -23.40
N GLY A 227 3.31 -19.28 -22.30
CA GLY A 227 3.88 -19.52 -20.96
C GLY A 227 2.98 -20.43 -20.14
N SER A 228 3.56 -21.30 -19.32
CA SER A 228 2.80 -22.11 -18.37
C SER A 228 2.17 -21.25 -17.27
N ASP A 229 1.32 -21.89 -16.47
CA ASP A 229 0.87 -21.33 -15.20
C ASP A 229 2.06 -20.94 -14.31
N ILE A 230 1.83 -19.92 -13.49
CA ILE A 230 2.79 -19.45 -12.51
C ILE A 230 2.68 -20.33 -11.26
N GLU A 231 3.78 -20.92 -10.85
CA GLU A 231 3.89 -21.73 -9.65
C GLU A 231 4.63 -20.97 -8.55
N LEU A 232 4.02 -20.85 -7.37
CA LEU A 232 4.65 -20.30 -6.18
C LEU A 232 5.64 -21.31 -5.61
N LEU A 233 6.90 -20.91 -5.47
CA LEU A 233 7.99 -21.80 -5.04
C LEU A 233 8.24 -21.74 -3.54
N GLY A 234 8.09 -20.57 -2.94
CA GLY A 234 8.31 -20.39 -1.50
C GLY A 234 8.48 -18.93 -1.09
N LYS A 235 8.09 -18.62 0.14
CA LYS A 235 8.22 -17.30 0.75
C LYS A 235 9.69 -17.02 1.09
N ILE A 236 10.23 -15.91 0.60
CA ILE A 236 11.59 -15.47 0.89
C ILE A 236 11.64 -14.31 1.89
N PHE A 237 10.54 -13.57 2.04
CA PHE A 237 10.46 -12.47 2.99
C PHE A 237 9.02 -12.21 3.43
N SER A 238 8.88 -11.66 4.63
CA SER A 238 7.63 -11.20 5.22
C SER A 238 7.92 -9.92 5.97
N LEU A 239 7.26 -8.84 5.57
CA LEU A 239 7.23 -7.56 6.25
C LEU A 239 6.03 -7.56 7.19
N GLY A 240 6.27 -7.32 8.48
CA GLY A 240 5.25 -7.46 9.52
C GLY A 240 5.71 -6.92 10.87
N SER A 241 5.02 -7.33 11.93
CA SER A 241 5.27 -6.86 13.32
C SER A 241 6.67 -7.16 13.84
N ASP A 242 7.35 -8.15 13.27
CA ASP A 242 8.71 -8.58 13.62
C ASP A 242 9.82 -7.82 12.89
N VAL A 243 9.49 -6.88 11.99
CA VAL A 243 10.46 -6.21 11.10
C VAL A 243 11.64 -5.60 11.85
N ARG A 244 11.40 -4.97 13.02
CA ARG A 244 12.46 -4.36 13.83
C ARG A 244 13.36 -5.38 14.54
N GLY A 245 12.87 -6.59 14.79
CA GLY A 245 13.67 -7.70 15.32
C GLY A 245 14.52 -8.37 14.24
N ARG A 246 14.09 -8.32 12.97
CA ARG A 246 14.75 -8.98 11.84
C ARG A 246 15.73 -8.09 11.09
N ILE A 247 15.47 -6.79 11.03
CA ILE A 247 16.32 -5.83 10.33
C ILE A 247 17.19 -5.11 11.36
N ALA A 248 18.47 -5.49 11.44
CA ALA A 248 19.43 -4.81 12.32
C ALA A 248 19.84 -3.42 11.80
N ASN A 249 20.02 -3.29 10.48
CA ASN A 249 20.37 -2.04 9.81
C ASN A 249 19.59 -1.92 8.49
N ILE A 250 18.67 -0.96 8.42
CA ILE A 250 17.83 -0.73 7.24
C ILE A 250 18.64 -0.25 6.03
N SER A 251 19.77 0.44 6.25
CA SER A 251 20.60 0.99 5.17
C SER A 251 21.25 -0.09 4.30
N ASP A 252 21.56 -1.26 4.87
CA ASP A 252 22.22 -2.37 4.18
C ASP A 252 21.29 -3.58 3.99
N PHE A 253 20.02 -3.44 4.39
CA PHE A 253 19.06 -4.54 4.34
C PHE A 253 18.79 -4.98 2.89
N ARG A 254 18.72 -6.30 2.70
CA ARG A 254 18.33 -6.94 1.45
C ARG A 254 17.22 -7.95 1.72
N ILE A 255 16.22 -7.97 0.85
CA ILE A 255 15.29 -9.10 0.76
C ILE A 255 16.06 -10.22 0.07
N SER A 256 16.12 -11.40 0.68
CA SER A 256 16.85 -12.52 0.12
C SER A 256 16.32 -13.87 0.57
N GLY A 257 16.38 -14.86 -0.32
CA GLY A 257 15.97 -16.23 -0.02
C GLY A 257 16.06 -17.14 -1.24
N GLY A 258 16.02 -18.45 -0.97
CA GLY A 258 16.09 -19.50 -1.97
C GLY A 258 14.80 -20.29 -2.08
N ALA A 259 14.56 -20.85 -3.26
CA ALA A 259 13.48 -21.82 -3.47
C ALA A 259 13.89 -22.84 -4.54
N ARG A 260 13.37 -24.05 -4.44
CA ARG A 260 13.65 -25.12 -5.39
C ARG A 260 12.77 -24.99 -6.64
N ILE A 261 13.38 -25.07 -7.82
CA ILE A 261 12.64 -25.14 -9.08
C ILE A 261 12.06 -26.54 -9.27
N PRO A 262 10.75 -26.68 -9.51
CA PRO A 262 10.13 -27.98 -9.72
C PRO A 262 10.69 -28.68 -10.95
N GLN A 263 11.01 -29.98 -10.80
CA GLN A 263 11.66 -30.77 -11.85
C GLN A 263 10.82 -30.84 -13.13
N HIS A 264 9.49 -30.80 -13.01
CA HIS A 264 8.59 -30.88 -14.16
C HIS A 264 8.74 -29.68 -15.11
N LEU A 265 9.25 -28.54 -14.64
CA LEU A 265 9.54 -27.40 -15.51
C LEU A 265 10.71 -27.65 -16.48
N ALA A 266 11.48 -28.74 -16.31
CA ALA A 266 12.53 -29.16 -17.23
C ALA A 266 12.04 -29.44 -18.67
N SER A 267 10.74 -29.66 -18.87
CA SER A 267 10.14 -29.87 -20.19
C SER A 267 10.04 -28.60 -21.04
N HIS A 268 10.29 -27.42 -20.45
CA HIS A 268 10.24 -26.14 -21.15
C HIS A 268 11.61 -25.76 -21.68
N GLU A 269 11.69 -24.81 -22.62
CA GLU A 269 12.98 -24.30 -23.08
C GLU A 269 13.61 -23.39 -22.02
N MET A 270 12.80 -22.45 -21.53
CA MET A 270 13.23 -21.44 -20.57
C MET A 270 12.31 -21.45 -19.35
N ILE A 271 12.87 -21.09 -18.20
CA ILE A 271 12.13 -20.81 -16.97
C ILE A 271 12.29 -19.32 -16.67
N ARG A 272 11.18 -18.65 -16.40
CA ARG A 272 11.16 -17.27 -15.90
C ARG A 272 10.93 -17.29 -14.40
N LEU A 273 11.87 -16.74 -13.64
CA LEU A 273 11.65 -16.44 -12.24
C LEU A 273 10.84 -15.16 -12.08
N LEU A 274 10.07 -15.12 -11.01
CA LEU A 274 9.14 -14.05 -10.66
C LEU A 274 9.21 -13.80 -9.15
N LEU A 275 8.97 -12.56 -8.72
CA LEU A 275 8.54 -12.30 -7.36
C LEU A 275 7.02 -12.20 -7.35
N ALA A 276 6.40 -12.91 -6.41
CA ALA A 276 4.99 -12.86 -6.11
C ALA A 276 4.79 -12.10 -4.80
N THR A 277 3.97 -11.06 -4.82
CA THR A 277 3.66 -10.27 -3.63
C THR A 277 2.24 -10.62 -3.17
N HIS A 278 2.09 -10.97 -1.91
CA HIS A 278 0.80 -11.12 -1.25
C HIS A 278 0.71 -10.08 -0.15
N VAL A 279 -0.43 -9.41 -0.03
CA VAL A 279 -0.65 -8.37 0.98
C VAL A 279 -1.84 -8.77 1.83
N LYS A 280 -1.61 -9.07 3.11
CA LYS A 280 -2.69 -9.16 4.08
C LYS A 280 -2.95 -7.76 4.61
N VAL A 281 -4.08 -7.17 4.22
CA VAL A 281 -4.40 -5.78 4.54
C VAL A 281 -4.87 -5.67 5.99
N PHE A 282 -5.94 -6.38 6.36
CA PHE A 282 -6.46 -6.47 7.73
C PHE A 282 -7.51 -7.58 7.82
N ASP A 283 -7.45 -8.40 8.86
CA ASP A 283 -8.38 -9.53 9.08
C ASP A 283 -8.44 -10.46 7.85
N SER A 284 -9.61 -10.62 7.22
CA SER A 284 -9.81 -11.42 6.00
C SER A 284 -9.55 -10.66 4.69
N LEU A 285 -9.21 -9.36 4.75
CA LEU A 285 -8.94 -8.55 3.57
C LEU A 285 -7.50 -8.76 3.12
N GLU A 286 -7.33 -9.30 1.92
CA GLU A 286 -6.02 -9.57 1.33
C GLU A 286 -5.99 -9.25 -0.17
N LEU A 287 -4.80 -9.03 -0.71
CA LEU A 287 -4.52 -8.96 -2.15
C LEU A 287 -3.62 -10.12 -2.53
N ALA A 288 -4.12 -11.00 -3.38
CA ALA A 288 -3.38 -12.15 -3.88
C ALA A 288 -2.34 -11.74 -4.95
N PRO A 289 -1.31 -12.56 -5.18
CA PRO A 289 -0.38 -12.36 -6.29
C PRO A 289 -1.10 -12.21 -7.63
N GLY A 290 -0.79 -11.13 -8.36
CA GLY A 290 -1.38 -10.80 -9.66
C GLY A 290 -2.73 -10.10 -9.62
N GLU A 291 -3.33 -9.87 -8.43
CA GLU A 291 -4.66 -9.28 -8.31
C GLU A 291 -4.68 -7.75 -8.50
N SER A 292 -3.59 -7.07 -8.13
CA SER A 292 -3.49 -5.60 -8.06
C SER A 292 -2.17 -5.12 -8.64
N GLY A 293 -2.08 -3.82 -8.98
CA GLY A 293 -0.83 -3.20 -9.41
C GLY A 293 0.34 -3.41 -8.43
N ILE A 294 0.06 -3.46 -7.13
CA ILE A 294 1.07 -3.71 -6.07
C ILE A 294 1.31 -5.20 -5.80
N THR A 295 0.58 -6.09 -6.47
CA THR A 295 0.79 -7.54 -6.38
C THR A 295 1.12 -8.21 -7.71
N HIS A 296 1.20 -7.44 -8.81
CA HIS A 296 1.65 -7.93 -10.11
C HIS A 296 3.01 -8.64 -10.02
N TYR A 297 3.17 -9.71 -10.80
CA TYR A 297 4.42 -10.47 -10.78
C TYR A 297 5.60 -9.65 -11.32
N VAL A 298 6.62 -9.53 -10.49
CA VAL A 298 7.87 -8.84 -10.83
C VAL A 298 8.78 -9.82 -11.56
N LYS A 299 9.14 -9.52 -12.80
CA LYS A 299 9.92 -10.42 -13.66
C LYS A 299 11.40 -10.40 -13.30
N LEU A 300 11.93 -11.53 -12.84
CA LEU A 300 13.36 -11.76 -12.64
C LEU A 300 14.00 -12.35 -13.91
N PRO A 301 15.32 -12.61 -13.93
CA PRO A 301 16.00 -13.24 -15.05
C PRO A 301 15.36 -14.56 -15.52
N LYS A 302 15.64 -14.89 -16.78
CA LYS A 302 15.29 -16.15 -17.43
C LYS A 302 16.49 -17.09 -17.34
N PHE A 303 16.23 -18.38 -17.19
CA PHE A 303 17.23 -19.43 -17.20
C PHE A 303 16.84 -20.51 -18.20
N LYS A 304 17.80 -21.22 -18.79
CA LYS A 304 17.47 -22.44 -19.53
C LYS A 304 16.91 -23.45 -18.55
N ALA A 305 15.80 -24.09 -18.89
CA ALA A 305 15.16 -25.02 -17.96
C ALA A 305 16.09 -26.19 -17.58
N SER A 306 16.87 -26.67 -18.55
CA SER A 306 17.90 -27.71 -18.36
C SER A 306 18.92 -27.36 -17.28
N ASP A 307 19.17 -26.07 -17.04
CA ASP A 307 20.24 -25.61 -16.18
C ASP A 307 19.77 -25.43 -14.73
N VAL A 308 18.46 -25.26 -14.50
CA VAL A 308 17.90 -24.89 -13.18
C VAL A 308 16.80 -25.79 -12.65
N ALA A 309 16.12 -26.57 -13.50
CA ALA A 309 15.05 -27.45 -13.02
C ALA A 309 15.60 -28.48 -12.00
N GLY A 310 14.89 -28.64 -10.88
CA GLY A 310 15.30 -29.49 -9.76
C GLY A 310 16.38 -28.88 -8.85
N LYS A 311 16.94 -27.72 -9.19
CA LYS A 311 17.96 -27.02 -8.39
C LYS A 311 17.36 -25.93 -7.52
N GLU A 312 18.13 -25.46 -6.57
CA GLU A 312 17.78 -24.29 -5.78
C GLU A 312 18.19 -23.01 -6.52
N VAL A 313 17.30 -22.04 -6.57
CA VAL A 313 17.61 -20.69 -7.03
C VAL A 313 17.50 -19.74 -5.85
N PHE A 314 18.42 -18.79 -5.81
CA PHE A 314 18.46 -17.76 -4.78
C PHE A 314 18.28 -16.40 -5.44
N ALA A 315 17.47 -15.54 -4.82
CA ALA A 315 17.33 -14.15 -5.19
C ALA A 315 17.70 -13.25 -4.01
N SER A 316 18.38 -12.14 -4.31
CA SER A 316 18.66 -11.08 -3.34
C SER A 316 18.55 -9.71 -4.00
N TYR A 317 17.90 -8.76 -3.34
CA TYR A 317 17.78 -7.39 -3.83
C TYR A 317 17.58 -6.41 -2.67
N LYS A 318 17.88 -5.14 -2.92
CA LYS A 318 17.65 -4.05 -1.97
C LYS A 318 16.25 -3.47 -2.20
N PRO A 319 15.36 -3.42 -1.20
CA PRO A 319 14.06 -2.80 -1.35
C PRO A 319 14.19 -1.29 -1.55
N GLY A 320 13.24 -0.69 -2.27
CA GLY A 320 13.24 0.74 -2.56
C GLY A 320 14.40 1.22 -3.45
N ARG A 321 14.85 0.39 -4.40
CA ARG A 321 15.99 0.67 -5.30
C ARG A 321 15.71 0.19 -6.72
N SER A 322 16.68 0.39 -7.62
CA SER A 322 16.57 0.05 -9.03
C SER A 322 16.93 -1.42 -9.32
N TRP A 323 16.50 -1.90 -10.49
CA TRP A 323 16.75 -3.25 -11.00
C TRP A 323 18.21 -3.67 -11.12
N SER A 324 19.14 -2.71 -11.06
CA SER A 324 20.59 -2.96 -11.04
C SER A 324 21.05 -3.82 -9.86
N ASP A 325 20.26 -3.89 -8.78
CA ASP A 325 20.67 -4.47 -7.51
C ASP A 325 20.10 -5.89 -7.29
N VAL A 326 19.51 -6.51 -8.33
CA VAL A 326 18.99 -7.88 -8.27
C VAL A 326 20.08 -8.89 -8.60
N ASP A 327 20.41 -9.69 -7.59
CA ASP A 327 21.27 -10.85 -7.76
C ASP A 327 20.41 -12.12 -7.80
N CYS A 328 20.58 -12.93 -8.85
CA CYS A 328 19.99 -14.26 -8.92
C CYS A 328 21.11 -15.28 -9.14
N ALA A 329 21.17 -16.30 -8.29
CA ALA A 329 22.18 -17.35 -8.35
C ALA A 329 21.52 -18.74 -8.33
N ILE A 330 22.17 -19.69 -8.99
CA ILE A 330 21.81 -21.12 -8.91
C ILE A 330 22.74 -21.72 -7.86
N ILE A 331 22.19 -22.40 -6.86
CA ILE A 331 22.94 -23.03 -5.77
C ILE A 331 22.99 -24.54 -6.00
#